data_AF-A0A126P7S6-F1
#
_entry.id   AF-A0A126P7S6-F1
#
_cell.length_a   1.000
_cell.length_b   1.000
_cell.length_c   1.000
_cell.angle_alpha   90.00
_cell.angle_beta   90.00
_cell.angle_gamma   90.00
#
_symmetry.space_group_name_H-M   'P 1'
#
loop_
_entity.id
_entity.type
_entity.pdbx_description
1 polymer ?
#
loop_
_entity_poly.entity_id
_entity_poly.type
_entity_poly.pdbx_seq_one_letter_code
_entity_poly.pdbx_strand_id
1 'polypeptide(L)'
;MLPNLLAIETRAGRIAIGATVRSTRYRDVQGSVTAIYWNGYAYTIEVNNRHSDDAGQYELLSPPTHQGFNYINPNTQQLLSGKFEVLLPGEGDRIYFADTAEQAIALLAATIGLRDQAREVEYLKQRAEAGPVDELRWRGQAVGSIVGQLAYVSTGKQHPAPKFLVGHQVHFFSPHTTHTISGLALYKDRLNYGKTQWHYFYEGAKGSHHPMSEAHTTAAPAVAA
;
A
#
# COMPACT_ATOMS: atom_id res chain seq x y z
N MET A 1 -14.20 -12.04 6.32
CA MET A 1 -12.74 -12.27 6.37
C MET A 1 -12.09 -10.95 6.75
N LEU A 2 -11.26 -10.92 7.79
CA LEU A 2 -10.48 -9.71 8.13
C LEU A 2 -9.40 -9.49 7.05
N PRO A 3 -9.02 -8.23 6.77
CA PRO A 3 -8.11 -7.91 5.68
C PRO A 3 -6.70 -8.45 5.92
N ASN A 4 -5.96 -8.67 4.83
CA ASN A 4 -4.53 -8.93 4.90
C ASN A 4 -3.84 -7.75 5.59
N LEU A 5 -3.03 -8.04 6.61
CA LEU A 5 -2.25 -7.04 7.32
C LEU A 5 -0.91 -6.81 6.62
N LEU A 6 -0.41 -5.59 6.73
CA LEU A 6 0.85 -5.18 6.13
C LEU A 6 2.03 -5.40 7.10
N ALA A 7 1.71 -5.36 8.38
CA ALA A 7 2.59 -5.76 9.46
C ALA A 7 1.78 -6.20 10.67
N ILE A 8 2.40 -6.99 11.52
CA ILE A 8 1.89 -7.42 12.82
C ILE A 8 2.99 -7.32 13.88
N GLU A 9 2.62 -6.84 15.05
CA GLU A 9 3.48 -6.89 16.23
C GLU A 9 3.39 -8.29 16.86
N THR A 10 4.53 -8.97 16.95
CA THR A 10 4.64 -10.25 17.65
C THR A 10 5.69 -10.17 18.75
N ARG A 11 5.83 -11.23 19.54
CA ARG A 11 6.93 -11.33 20.52
C ARG A 11 8.32 -11.33 19.89
N ALA A 12 8.42 -11.69 18.62
CA ALA A 12 9.67 -11.66 17.86
C ALA A 12 9.96 -10.27 17.24
N GLY A 13 9.10 -9.29 17.48
CA GLY A 13 9.16 -7.95 16.89
C GLY A 13 8.10 -7.74 15.82
N ARG A 14 8.24 -6.63 15.08
CA ARG A 14 7.31 -6.27 14.00
C ARG A 14 7.60 -7.11 12.75
N ILE A 15 6.71 -8.06 12.46
CA ILE A 15 6.77 -8.87 11.24
C ILE A 15 5.97 -8.15 10.16
N ALA A 16 6.62 -7.75 9.08
CA ALA A 16 6.02 -7.06 7.94
C ALA A 16 6.15 -7.88 6.66
N ILE A 17 5.29 -7.64 5.67
CA ILE A 17 5.47 -8.19 4.32
C ILE A 17 6.86 -7.79 3.80
N GLY A 18 7.59 -8.74 3.23
CA GLY A 18 8.96 -8.61 2.76
C GLY A 18 10.04 -8.84 3.84
N ALA A 19 9.68 -8.97 5.11
CA ALA A 19 10.63 -9.30 6.17
C ALA A 19 11.13 -10.75 6.02
N THR A 20 12.40 -11.01 6.36
CA THR A 20 12.91 -12.38 6.38
C THR A 20 12.67 -12.99 7.75
N VAL A 21 11.95 -14.10 7.78
CA VAL A 21 11.57 -14.82 9.00
C VAL A 21 12.01 -16.27 8.93
N ARG A 22 12.11 -16.92 10.10
CA ARG A 22 12.33 -18.36 10.24
C ARG A 22 11.30 -18.93 11.19
N SER A 23 10.74 -20.09 10.85
CA SER A 23 9.81 -20.78 11.73
C SER A 23 10.56 -21.35 12.93
N THR A 24 9.98 -21.17 14.12
CA THR A 24 10.45 -21.79 15.36
C THR A 24 9.97 -23.24 15.50
N ARG A 25 9.01 -23.68 14.67
CA ARG A 25 8.45 -25.03 14.66
C ARG A 25 9.02 -25.92 13.57
N TYR A 26 9.29 -25.36 12.40
CA TYR A 26 9.73 -26.10 11.22
C TYR A 26 11.12 -25.64 10.80
N ARG A 27 12.12 -26.50 11.01
CA ARG A 27 13.55 -26.18 10.79
C ARG A 27 13.86 -25.66 9.39
N ASP A 28 13.16 -26.15 8.37
CA ASP A 28 13.43 -25.84 6.96
C ASP A 28 12.59 -24.67 6.42
N VAL A 29 11.75 -24.06 7.25
CA VAL A 29 10.90 -22.94 6.85
C VAL A 29 11.59 -21.63 7.20
N GLN A 30 12.23 -21.03 6.20
CA GLN A 30 12.80 -19.69 6.26
C GLN A 30 12.57 -18.97 4.94
N GLY A 31 12.30 -17.66 5.00
CA GLY A 31 12.16 -16.86 3.78
C GLY A 31 11.49 -15.52 4.01
N SER A 32 11.09 -14.88 2.92
CA SER A 32 10.38 -13.61 2.96
C SER A 32 8.90 -13.82 3.28
N VAL A 33 8.35 -13.02 4.19
CA VAL A 33 6.91 -12.94 4.43
C VAL A 33 6.22 -12.38 3.19
N THR A 34 5.29 -13.13 2.62
CA THR A 34 4.55 -12.75 1.41
C THR A 34 3.11 -12.36 1.69
N ALA A 35 2.52 -12.83 2.80
CA ALA A 35 1.21 -12.41 3.24
C ALA A 35 1.10 -12.46 4.77
N ILE A 36 0.20 -11.66 5.32
CA ILE A 36 -0.22 -11.73 6.73
C ILE A 36 -1.74 -11.63 6.72
N TYR A 37 -2.45 -12.57 7.34
CA TYR A 37 -3.91 -12.60 7.34
C TYR A 37 -4.46 -13.21 8.61
N TRP A 38 -5.71 -12.92 8.94
CA TRP A 38 -6.39 -13.55 10.06
C TRP A 38 -7.06 -14.85 9.62
N ASN A 39 -6.73 -15.97 10.27
CA ASN A 39 -7.28 -17.28 9.91
C ASN A 39 -8.56 -17.66 10.69
N GLY A 40 -9.01 -16.82 11.62
CA GLY A 40 -10.15 -17.10 12.51
C GLY A 40 -9.77 -17.17 13.99
N TYR A 41 -8.51 -17.50 14.30
CA TYR A 41 -8.01 -17.69 15.68
C TYR A 41 -6.77 -16.87 15.99
N ALA A 42 -5.87 -16.73 15.01
CA ALA A 42 -4.66 -15.95 15.11
C ALA A 42 -4.34 -15.27 13.78
N TYR A 43 -3.38 -14.36 13.82
CA TYR A 43 -2.75 -13.89 12.59
C TYR A 43 -1.76 -14.93 12.10
N THR A 44 -1.83 -15.23 10.82
CA THR A 44 -1.04 -16.20 10.10
C THR A 44 -0.17 -15.44 9.11
N ILE A 45 1.08 -15.86 8.96
CA ILE A 45 1.97 -15.35 7.94
C ILE A 45 2.26 -16.44 6.91
N GLU A 46 2.34 -16.03 5.65
CA GLU A 46 2.79 -16.86 4.54
C GLU A 46 4.25 -16.53 4.21
N VAL A 47 5.06 -17.56 4.02
CA VAL A 47 6.49 -17.46 3.72
C VAL A 47 6.76 -18.06 2.35
N ASN A 48 7.45 -17.29 1.50
CA ASN A 48 7.82 -17.66 0.12
C ASN A 48 6.64 -18.17 -0.74
N ASN A 49 5.40 -17.75 -0.46
CA ASN A 49 4.18 -18.27 -1.10
C ASN A 49 3.98 -19.79 -1.02
N ARG A 50 4.54 -20.45 0.01
CA ARG A 50 4.56 -21.93 0.07
C ARG A 50 4.11 -22.48 1.40
N HIS A 51 4.46 -21.81 2.48
CA HIS A 51 4.19 -22.29 3.81
C HIS A 51 3.50 -21.18 4.61
N SER A 52 2.40 -21.53 5.25
CA SER A 52 1.59 -20.60 6.00
C SER A 52 1.41 -21.12 7.41
N ASP A 53 1.69 -20.27 8.40
CA ASP A 53 1.56 -20.66 9.81
C ASP A 53 1.34 -19.45 10.73
N ASP A 54 0.93 -19.69 11.97
CA ASP A 54 0.74 -18.67 13.00
C ASP A 54 1.97 -17.76 13.13
N ALA A 55 1.74 -16.44 13.05
CA ALA A 55 2.75 -15.40 13.17
C ALA A 55 3.58 -15.52 14.47
N GLY A 56 2.98 -16.04 15.55
CA GLY A 56 3.66 -16.28 16.82
C GLY A 56 4.71 -17.38 16.78
N GLN A 57 4.78 -18.15 15.69
CA GLN A 57 5.67 -19.30 15.50
C GLN A 57 6.86 -18.96 14.58
N TYR A 58 7.16 -17.67 14.42
CA TYR A 58 8.26 -17.19 13.62
C TYR A 58 9.12 -16.20 14.40
N GLU A 59 10.41 -16.26 14.13
CA GLU A 59 11.36 -15.23 14.54
C GLU A 59 11.76 -14.35 13.36
N LEU A 60 12.00 -13.06 13.65
CA LEU A 60 12.46 -12.09 12.67
C LEU A 60 13.98 -12.21 12.53
N LEU A 61 14.45 -12.57 11.32
CA LEU A 61 15.89 -12.64 11.02
C LEU A 61 16.41 -11.32 10.48
N SER A 62 15.63 -10.68 9.61
CA SER A 62 15.94 -9.34 9.10
C SER A 62 14.66 -8.59 8.77
N PRO A 63 14.64 -7.26 8.96
CA PRO A 63 13.59 -6.43 8.39
C PRO A 63 13.63 -6.53 6.85
N PRO A 64 12.58 -6.03 6.15
CA PRO A 64 12.56 -6.00 4.69
C PRO A 64 13.79 -5.27 4.13
N THR A 65 14.53 -5.91 3.22
CA THR A 65 15.76 -5.39 2.59
C THR A 65 15.49 -4.12 1.78
N HIS A 66 14.31 -4.09 1.17
CA HIS A 66 13.69 -2.87 0.70
C HIS A 66 12.47 -2.68 1.58
N GLN A 67 12.49 -1.66 2.44
CA GLN A 67 11.25 -1.00 2.79
C GLN A 67 10.73 -0.43 1.47
N GLY A 68 10.01 -1.24 0.69
CA GLY A 68 9.11 -0.69 -0.33
C GLY A 68 8.29 0.28 0.48
N PHE A 69 8.54 1.57 0.29
CA PHE A 69 8.04 2.62 1.18
C PHE A 69 6.56 2.33 1.27
N ASN A 70 6.19 1.78 2.42
CA ASN A 70 4.86 1.83 2.90
C ASN A 70 3.82 1.12 2.02
N TYR A 71 3.75 -0.20 2.14
CA TYR A 71 2.45 -0.78 2.49
C TYR A 71 2.10 -0.27 3.92
N ILE A 72 1.88 1.04 4.06
CA ILE A 72 1.45 1.67 5.29
C ILE A 72 -0.06 1.50 5.38
N ASN A 73 -0.52 1.24 6.59
CA ASN A 73 -1.90 1.44 6.99
C ASN A 73 -2.43 2.74 6.34
N PRO A 74 -3.40 2.67 5.42
CA PRO A 74 -3.89 3.84 4.67
C PRO A 74 -4.34 5.00 5.58
N ASN A 75 -4.59 4.71 6.86
CA ASN A 75 -4.94 5.66 7.91
C ASN A 75 -3.74 6.35 8.59
N THR A 76 -2.51 6.23 8.08
CA THR A 76 -1.31 6.79 8.77
C THR A 76 -0.30 7.42 7.82
N GLN A 77 -0.67 7.64 6.56
CA GLN A 77 0.26 8.10 5.52
C GLN A 77 -0.09 9.49 4.99
N GLN A 78 0.95 10.32 4.87
CA GLN A 78 0.92 11.61 4.19
C GLN A 78 2.05 11.65 3.14
N LEU A 79 1.99 10.74 2.17
CA LEU A 79 2.86 10.81 0.99
C LEU A 79 2.03 11.41 -0.16
N LEU A 80 2.40 12.63 -0.55
CA LEU A 80 1.63 13.46 -1.48
C LEU A 80 2.25 13.52 -2.88
N SER A 81 3.47 13.03 -3.02
CA SER A 81 4.25 13.05 -4.25
C SER A 81 5.38 12.03 -4.18
N GLY A 82 5.93 11.66 -5.32
CA GLY A 82 7.15 10.87 -5.47
C GLY A 82 7.67 11.00 -6.90
N LYS A 83 8.91 10.56 -7.14
CA LYS A 83 9.47 10.52 -8.51
C LYS A 83 8.70 9.55 -9.41
N PHE A 84 8.20 8.48 -8.82
CA PHE A 84 7.41 7.42 -9.45
C PHE A 84 6.02 7.34 -8.81
N GLU A 85 5.05 7.02 -9.64
CA GLU A 85 3.68 6.73 -9.25
C GLU A 85 3.30 5.33 -9.69
N VAL A 86 2.69 4.54 -8.81
CA VAL A 86 2.29 3.17 -9.08
C VAL A 86 0.77 3.07 -8.97
N LEU A 87 0.10 2.82 -10.10
CA LEU A 87 -1.34 2.62 -10.19
C LEU A 87 -1.68 1.13 -10.09
N LEU A 88 -2.54 0.78 -9.14
CA LEU A 88 -3.03 -0.58 -8.90
C LEU A 88 -4.54 -0.71 -9.18
N PRO A 89 -4.94 -1.12 -10.39
CA PRO A 89 -6.33 -1.42 -10.74
C PRO A 89 -7.08 -2.33 -9.77
N GLY A 90 -6.41 -3.38 -9.27
CA GLY A 90 -7.01 -4.34 -8.35
C GLY A 90 -7.32 -3.78 -6.95
N GLU A 91 -6.77 -2.62 -6.61
CA GLU A 91 -6.98 -1.92 -5.33
C GLU A 91 -7.83 -0.66 -5.51
N GLY A 92 -8.85 -0.74 -6.36
CA GLY A 92 -9.77 0.38 -6.62
C GLY A 92 -9.11 1.54 -7.37
N ASP A 93 -8.11 1.26 -8.20
CA ASP A 93 -7.33 2.27 -8.94
C ASP A 93 -6.58 3.27 -8.05
N ARG A 94 -6.08 2.79 -6.91
CA ARG A 94 -5.21 3.57 -6.02
C ARG A 94 -3.86 3.86 -6.67
N ILE A 95 -3.35 5.07 -6.44
CA ILE A 95 -2.01 5.51 -6.80
C ILE A 95 -1.14 5.57 -5.55
N TYR A 96 0.02 4.96 -5.63
CA TYR A 96 1.08 4.99 -4.61
C TYR A 96 2.27 5.80 -5.12
N PHE A 97 2.97 6.48 -4.23
CA PHE A 97 4.16 7.26 -4.57
C PHE A 97 5.44 6.56 -4.11
N ALA A 98 6.47 6.62 -4.95
CA ALA A 98 7.80 6.08 -4.67
C ALA A 98 8.88 7.07 -5.13
N ASP A 99 9.94 7.21 -4.35
CA ASP A 99 11.05 8.11 -4.66
C ASP A 99 12.11 7.44 -5.54
N THR A 100 12.20 6.10 -5.49
CA THR A 100 13.18 5.32 -6.26
C THR A 100 12.52 4.20 -7.06
N ALA A 101 13.23 3.74 -8.10
CA ALA A 101 12.78 2.61 -8.92
C ALA A 101 12.68 1.33 -8.08
N GLU A 102 13.60 1.13 -7.14
CA GLU A 102 13.59 0.01 -6.19
C GLU A 102 12.31 -0.01 -5.36
N GLN A 103 11.88 1.15 -4.86
CA GLN A 103 10.65 1.26 -4.08
C GLN A 103 9.41 0.95 -4.94
N ALA A 104 9.35 1.49 -6.17
CA ALA A 104 8.26 1.24 -7.09
C ALA A 104 8.16 -0.26 -7.46
N ILE A 105 9.29 -0.89 -7.81
CA ILE A 105 9.31 -2.31 -8.16
C ILE A 105 9.06 -3.20 -6.94
N ALA A 106 9.55 -2.84 -5.75
CA ALA A 106 9.22 -3.57 -4.52
C ALA A 106 7.71 -3.54 -4.24
N LEU A 107 7.05 -2.40 -4.47
CA LEU A 107 5.59 -2.30 -4.37
C LEU A 107 4.90 -3.18 -5.41
N LEU A 108 5.33 -3.15 -6.67
CA LEU A 108 4.79 -4.05 -7.72
C LEU A 108 4.96 -5.52 -7.36
N ALA A 109 6.14 -5.91 -6.86
CA ALA A 109 6.42 -7.28 -6.47
C ALA A 109 5.54 -7.74 -5.30
N ALA A 110 5.29 -6.86 -4.32
CA ALA A 110 4.44 -7.16 -3.18
C ALA A 110 2.94 -7.21 -3.55
N THR A 111 2.51 -6.47 -4.58
CA THR A 111 1.11 -6.32 -4.98
C THR A 111 0.68 -7.36 -6.01
N ILE A 112 1.44 -7.50 -7.10
CA ILE A 112 1.08 -8.32 -8.26
C ILE A 112 2.04 -9.49 -8.48
N GLY A 113 3.14 -9.58 -7.73
CA GLY A 113 4.17 -10.59 -7.90
C GLY A 113 5.02 -10.37 -9.16
N LEU A 114 6.34 -10.32 -9.01
CA LEU A 114 7.30 -10.18 -10.11
C LEU A 114 8.34 -11.29 -10.10
N ARG A 115 8.74 -11.76 -11.29
CA ARG A 115 9.67 -12.89 -11.44
C ARG A 115 11.12 -12.54 -11.07
N ASP A 116 11.58 -11.38 -11.52
CA ASP A 116 12.97 -10.93 -11.41
C ASP A 116 12.99 -9.43 -11.09
N GLN A 117 12.90 -9.10 -9.80
CA GLN A 117 12.81 -7.72 -9.36
C GLN A 117 14.05 -6.90 -9.75
N ALA A 118 15.25 -7.50 -9.69
CA ALA A 118 16.50 -6.80 -10.02
C ALA A 118 16.50 -6.34 -11.48
N ARG A 119 16.09 -7.22 -12.40
CA ARG A 119 15.96 -6.86 -13.81
C ARG A 119 14.89 -5.79 -14.06
N GLU A 120 13.75 -5.88 -13.38
CA GLU A 120 12.67 -4.88 -13.51
C GLU A 120 13.08 -3.50 -12.98
N VAL A 121 13.89 -3.45 -11.91
CA VAL A 121 14.48 -2.20 -11.39
C VAL A 121 15.37 -1.55 -12.45
N GLU A 122 16.30 -2.31 -13.03
CA GLU A 122 17.21 -1.78 -14.04
C GLU A 122 16.45 -1.33 -15.29
N TYR A 123 15.41 -2.06 -15.69
CA TYR A 123 14.53 -1.63 -16.78
C TYR A 123 13.84 -0.30 -16.46
N LEU A 124 13.26 -0.14 -15.27
CA LEU A 124 12.59 1.10 -14.88
C LEU A 124 13.55 2.29 -14.80
N LYS A 125 14.78 2.08 -14.30
CA LYS A 125 15.83 3.11 -14.27
C LYS A 125 16.17 3.60 -15.67
N GLN A 126 16.50 2.68 -16.58
CA GLN A 126 16.85 3.01 -17.97
C GLN A 126 15.71 3.77 -18.66
N ARG A 127 14.46 3.39 -18.41
CA ARG A 127 13.30 4.09 -18.97
C ARG A 127 13.11 5.49 -18.39
N ALA A 128 13.30 5.65 -17.08
CA ALA A 128 13.16 6.95 -16.42
C ALA A 128 14.30 7.93 -16.78
N GLU A 129 15.50 7.43 -17.08
CA GLU A 129 16.62 8.25 -17.57
C GLU A 129 16.36 8.80 -18.98
N ALA A 130 15.61 8.06 -19.81
CA ALA A 130 15.27 8.50 -21.17
C ALA A 130 14.20 9.61 -21.22
N GLY A 131 13.52 9.90 -20.10
CA GLY A 131 12.53 10.97 -19.99
C GLY A 131 11.32 10.57 -19.13
N PRO A 132 10.34 11.49 -18.96
CA PRO A 132 9.09 11.20 -18.27
C PRO A 132 8.33 10.07 -18.96
N VAL A 133 7.71 9.23 -18.14
CA VAL A 133 7.01 8.04 -18.58
C VAL A 133 5.54 8.18 -18.22
N ASP A 134 4.68 8.16 -19.23
CA ASP A 134 3.25 8.34 -19.02
C ASP A 134 2.62 7.18 -18.25
N GLU A 135 2.73 5.94 -18.76
CA GLU A 135 2.31 4.71 -18.07
C GLU A 135 3.09 3.51 -18.65
N LEU A 136 4.04 2.96 -17.91
CA LEU A 136 4.62 1.65 -18.20
C LEU A 136 3.81 0.57 -17.52
N ARG A 137 3.60 -0.56 -18.19
CA ARG A 137 2.72 -1.64 -17.71
C ARG A 137 3.52 -2.84 -17.23
N TRP A 138 3.24 -3.27 -16.00
CA TRP A 138 3.65 -4.57 -15.48
C TRP A 138 2.47 -5.53 -15.44
N ARG A 139 2.78 -6.80 -15.68
CA ARG A 139 1.84 -7.89 -15.53
C ARG A 139 2.35 -8.82 -14.44
N GLY A 140 1.52 -9.00 -13.42
CA GLY A 140 1.81 -9.86 -12.30
C GLY A 140 1.96 -11.32 -12.74
N GLN A 141 2.83 -12.04 -12.05
CA GLN A 141 2.76 -13.50 -12.06
C GLN A 141 1.54 -13.93 -11.23
N ALA A 142 0.91 -15.06 -11.58
CA ALA A 142 -0.22 -15.55 -10.80
C ALA A 142 0.22 -15.84 -9.36
N VAL A 143 -0.22 -15.02 -8.41
CA VAL A 143 -0.11 -15.27 -6.97
C VAL A 143 -1.51 -15.69 -6.50
N GLY A 144 -1.73 -16.99 -6.27
CA GLY A 144 -3.05 -17.55 -5.97
C GLY A 144 -4.00 -17.63 -7.17
N SER A 145 -5.32 -17.58 -6.93
CA SER A 145 -6.39 -17.73 -7.94
C SER A 145 -6.60 -16.51 -8.85
N ILE A 146 -5.83 -15.43 -8.67
CA ILE A 146 -5.97 -14.20 -9.45
C ILE A 146 -4.82 -14.10 -10.46
N VAL A 147 -5.07 -14.63 -11.66
CA VAL A 147 -4.11 -14.60 -12.76
C VAL A 147 -4.14 -13.24 -13.46
N GLY A 148 -2.98 -12.59 -13.58
CA GLY A 148 -2.78 -11.51 -14.53
C GLY A 148 -3.21 -10.10 -14.09
N GLN A 149 -3.12 -9.80 -12.79
CA GLN A 149 -3.27 -8.42 -12.33
C GLN A 149 -2.27 -7.51 -13.05
N LEU A 150 -2.77 -6.35 -13.48
CA LEU A 150 -1.97 -5.31 -14.11
C LEU A 150 -1.65 -4.24 -13.08
N ALA A 151 -0.49 -3.63 -13.23
CA ALA A 151 -0.11 -2.42 -12.53
C ALA A 151 0.63 -1.51 -13.49
N TYR A 152 0.60 -0.22 -13.21
CA TYR A 152 1.22 0.79 -14.08
C TYR A 152 2.16 1.67 -13.28
N VAL A 153 3.30 2.03 -13.87
CA VAL A 153 4.23 3.01 -13.29
C VAL A 153 4.34 4.21 -14.19
N SER A 154 4.16 5.40 -13.62
CA SER A 154 4.32 6.69 -14.27
C SER A 154 5.41 7.50 -13.55
N THR A 155 5.99 8.49 -14.25
CA THR A 155 6.98 9.41 -13.68
C THR A 155 6.67 10.86 -14.05
N GLY A 156 7.01 11.79 -13.15
CA GLY A 156 6.92 13.23 -13.41
C GLY A 156 5.49 13.75 -13.60
N LYS A 157 4.47 13.00 -13.15
CA LYS A 157 3.09 13.50 -13.12
C LYS A 157 2.96 14.54 -12.00
N GLN A 158 2.07 15.50 -12.24
CA GLN A 158 1.73 16.51 -11.26
C GLN A 158 0.27 16.34 -10.88
N HIS A 159 0.01 16.32 -9.58
CA HIS A 159 -1.33 16.27 -9.01
C HIS A 159 -1.63 17.56 -8.27
N PRO A 160 -2.91 18.00 -8.26
CA PRO A 160 -3.31 19.08 -7.37
C PRO A 160 -2.99 18.69 -5.93
N ALA A 161 -2.57 19.64 -5.10
CA ALA A 161 -2.39 19.40 -3.67
C ALA A 161 -3.74 19.04 -3.04
N PRO A 162 -3.77 18.16 -2.02
CA PRO A 162 -4.99 17.89 -1.28
C PRO A 162 -5.44 19.16 -0.53
N LYS A 163 -6.75 19.39 -0.46
CA LYS A 163 -7.34 20.53 0.29
C LYS A 163 -7.08 20.43 1.79
N PHE A 164 -7.00 19.22 2.32
CA PHE A 164 -6.82 18.96 3.74
C PHE A 164 -5.69 17.96 3.97
N LEU A 165 -5.03 18.04 5.13
CA LEU A 165 -3.92 17.18 5.50
C LEU A 165 -4.28 16.31 6.71
N VAL A 166 -3.44 15.33 7.04
CA VAL A 166 -3.58 14.56 8.28
C VAL A 166 -3.62 15.50 9.47
N GLY A 167 -4.53 15.25 10.41
CA GLY A 167 -4.77 16.09 11.59
C GLY A 167 -5.78 17.23 11.38
N HIS A 168 -6.14 17.57 10.14
CA HIS A 168 -7.21 18.55 9.91
C HIS A 168 -8.56 17.99 10.37
N GLN A 169 -9.37 18.87 10.94
CA GLN A 169 -10.77 18.59 11.28
C GLN A 169 -11.67 18.94 10.10
N VAL A 170 -12.50 17.98 9.72
CA VAL A 170 -13.39 18.07 8.55
C VAL A 170 -14.76 17.49 8.85
N HIS A 171 -15.71 17.85 7.99
CA HIS A 171 -17.01 17.22 7.89
C HIS A 171 -17.10 16.38 6.61
N PHE A 172 -17.66 15.19 6.72
CA PHE A 172 -17.85 14.25 5.61
C PHE A 172 -19.34 14.11 5.30
N PHE A 173 -19.76 14.43 4.08
CA PHE A 173 -21.17 14.45 3.59
C PHE A 173 -22.15 15.38 4.33
N SER A 174 -21.98 15.60 5.63
CA SER A 174 -22.89 16.31 6.52
C SER A 174 -22.10 17.12 7.57
N PRO A 175 -22.53 18.36 7.89
CA PRO A 175 -21.83 19.24 8.82
C PRO A 175 -22.01 18.84 10.31
N HIS A 176 -22.73 17.75 10.60
CA HIS A 176 -23.11 17.42 11.98
C HIS A 176 -22.06 16.61 12.74
N THR A 177 -21.11 15.99 12.05
CA THR A 177 -20.06 15.17 12.68
C THR A 177 -18.70 15.66 12.24
N THR A 178 -17.87 16.04 13.20
CA THR A 178 -16.48 16.41 12.96
C THR A 178 -15.60 15.17 13.04
N HIS A 179 -14.71 15.03 12.07
CA HIS A 179 -13.73 13.95 12.00
C HIS A 179 -12.34 14.52 11.84
N THR A 180 -11.36 13.86 12.44
CA THR A 180 -9.93 14.14 12.19
C THR A 180 -9.45 13.26 11.05
N ILE A 181 -8.83 13.88 10.05
CA ILE A 181 -8.19 13.12 8.96
C ILE A 181 -7.02 12.33 9.53
N SER A 182 -7.05 11.02 9.37
CA SER A 182 -5.97 10.12 9.79
C SER A 182 -5.03 9.76 8.65
N GLY A 183 -5.51 9.79 7.40
CA GLY A 183 -4.69 9.47 6.23
C GLY A 183 -5.24 9.99 4.92
N LEU A 184 -4.43 9.86 3.87
CA LEU A 184 -4.78 10.27 2.51
C LEU A 184 -4.41 9.18 1.50
N ALA A 185 -5.17 9.10 0.43
CA ALA A 185 -4.80 8.34 -0.75
C ALA A 185 -5.27 9.05 -2.02
N LEU A 186 -4.49 8.91 -3.09
CA LEU A 186 -4.87 9.37 -4.42
C LEU A 186 -5.48 8.19 -5.18
N TYR A 187 -6.61 8.42 -5.84
CA TYR A 187 -7.29 7.44 -6.67
C TYR A 187 -7.45 7.96 -8.09
N LYS A 188 -7.36 7.08 -9.08
CA LYS A 188 -7.69 7.38 -10.47
C LYS A 188 -9.14 6.97 -10.74
N ASP A 189 -10.02 7.94 -10.87
CA ASP A 189 -11.43 7.68 -11.15
C ASP A 189 -11.64 7.36 -12.63
N ARG A 190 -11.85 6.08 -12.94
CA ARG A 190 -12.13 5.63 -14.32
C ARG A 190 -13.47 6.12 -14.86
N LEU A 191 -14.46 6.36 -14.00
CA LEU A 191 -15.78 6.84 -14.41
C LEU A 191 -15.74 8.33 -14.76
N ASN A 192 -14.87 9.10 -14.12
CA ASN A 192 -14.66 10.53 -14.39
C ASN A 192 -13.46 10.80 -15.32
N TYR A 193 -13.42 10.14 -16.48
CA TYR A 193 -12.42 10.34 -17.53
C TYR A 193 -10.96 10.07 -17.10
N GLY A 194 -10.75 9.26 -16.05
CA GLY A 194 -9.41 8.97 -15.54
C GLY A 194 -8.77 10.10 -14.75
N LYS A 195 -9.55 11.09 -14.27
CA LYS A 195 -9.04 12.15 -13.39
C LYS A 195 -8.65 11.55 -12.05
N THR A 196 -7.60 12.11 -11.46
CA THR A 196 -7.14 11.73 -10.13
C THR A 196 -7.82 12.58 -9.06
N GLN A 197 -8.14 11.96 -7.93
CA GLN A 197 -8.83 12.61 -6.82
C GLN A 197 -8.25 12.15 -5.48
N TRP A 198 -8.08 13.08 -4.55
CA TRP A 198 -7.71 12.79 -3.17
C TRP A 198 -8.90 12.23 -2.40
N HIS A 199 -8.64 11.20 -1.62
CA HIS A 199 -9.59 10.67 -0.65
C HIS A 199 -8.96 10.67 0.74
N TYR A 200 -9.81 10.87 1.74
CA TYR A 200 -9.45 11.04 3.15
C TYR A 200 -9.94 9.88 4.00
N PHE A 201 -9.09 9.43 4.91
CA PHE A 201 -9.42 8.45 5.94
C PHE A 201 -9.64 9.14 7.29
N TYR A 202 -10.44 8.55 8.16
CA TYR A 202 -10.65 9.03 9.53
C TYR A 202 -10.70 7.86 10.52
N GLU A 203 -10.37 8.14 11.79
CA GLU A 203 -10.19 7.13 12.85
C GLU A 203 -11.43 6.26 13.13
N GLY A 204 -12.62 6.75 12.79
CA GLY A 204 -13.89 6.03 12.94
C GLY A 204 -14.11 4.92 11.92
N ALA A 205 -13.32 4.84 10.85
CA ALA A 205 -13.43 3.84 9.79
C ALA A 205 -12.85 2.46 10.18
N LYS A 206 -12.89 2.09 11.46
CA LYS A 206 -12.48 0.76 11.95
C LYS A 206 -13.45 -0.30 11.44
N GLY A 207 -13.21 -0.79 10.22
CA GLY A 207 -13.92 -1.94 9.63
C GLY A 207 -14.52 -1.68 8.24
N SER A 208 -14.66 -0.42 7.81
CA SER A 208 -15.12 -0.07 6.47
C SER A 208 -14.06 0.75 5.75
N HIS A 209 -13.40 0.14 4.77
CA HIS A 209 -12.35 0.73 3.94
C HIS A 209 -12.90 1.74 2.91
N HIS A 210 -13.84 2.61 3.30
CA HIS A 210 -14.44 3.57 2.38
C HIS A 210 -13.80 4.95 2.62
N PRO A 211 -12.70 5.27 1.92
CA PRO A 211 -12.11 6.59 2.00
C PRO A 211 -13.04 7.62 1.35
N MET A 212 -13.09 8.77 1.99
CA MET A 212 -14.00 9.85 1.65
C MET A 212 -13.42 10.73 0.56
N SER A 213 -14.11 10.82 -0.58
CA SER A 213 -13.69 11.71 -1.67
C SER A 213 -13.59 13.16 -1.20
N GLU A 214 -12.56 13.87 -1.65
CA GLU A 214 -12.36 15.30 -1.39
C GLU A 214 -13.54 16.16 -1.85
N ALA A 215 -14.31 15.72 -2.85
CA ALA A 215 -15.52 16.42 -3.29
C ALA A 215 -16.62 16.46 -2.22
N HIS A 216 -16.59 15.53 -1.26
CA HIS A 216 -17.59 15.38 -0.20
C HIS A 216 -17.04 15.77 1.18
N THR A 217 -15.94 16.54 1.21
CA THR A 217 -15.24 16.93 2.43
C THR A 217 -15.16 18.45 2.54
N THR A 218 -15.56 18.99 3.69
CA THR A 218 -15.48 20.43 3.99
C THR A 218 -14.73 20.68 5.30
N ALA A 219 -14.13 21.86 5.44
CA ALA A 219 -13.46 22.24 6.69
C ALA A 219 -14.47 22.29 7.84
N ALA A 220 -14.10 21.74 9.00
CA ALA A 220 -14.86 22.00 10.23
C ALA A 220 -14.61 23.44 10.69
N PRO A 221 -15.60 24.12 11.28
CA PRO A 221 -15.41 25.46 11.83
C PRO A 221 -14.33 25.41 12.93
N ALA A 222 -13.43 26.39 12.93
CA ALA A 222 -12.44 26.52 13.98
C ALA A 222 -13.17 26.69 15.32
N VAL A 223 -12.87 25.81 16.29
CA VAL A 223 -13.37 25.99 17.65
C VAL A 223 -12.77 27.30 18.16
N ALA A 224 -13.60 28.33 18.35
CA ALA A 224 -13.18 29.58 18.94
C ALA A 224 -12.62 29.27 20.34
N ALA A 225 -11.35 29.63 20.55
CA ALA A 225 -10.65 29.48 21.83
C ALA A 225 -11.20 30.46 22.88
#